data_AF-A0A4Y7ZL96-F1
#
_entry.id   AF-A0A4Y7ZL96-F1
#
_cell.length_a   1.000
_cell.length_b   1.000
_cell.length_c   1.000
_cell.angle_alpha   90.00
_cell.angle_beta   90.00
_cell.angle_gamma   90.00
#
_symmetry.space_group_name_H-M   'P 1'
#
loop_
_entity.id
_entity.type
_entity.pdbx_description
1 polymer ?
#
loop_
_entity_poly.entity_id
_entity_poly.type
_entity_poly.pdbx_seq_one_letter_code
_entity_poly.pdbx_strand_id
1 'polypeptide(L)'
;MKTTTTILAASLALALTACTNNDTKTAQSNVSEVIENINNDDLYEVHAEGRLYVFDDKATYNEFLSVGETSFRQTFIGSGPHGQTVVFGMTSKDKKKHFSQIAGYNLYHGTLPAAADFYGEARLENRIYVFDSIDDMKAVREVGEASLRYTDIGSGPKGETVVYVLRSDNKKVKPVALIEEFKKRNNI
;
A
#
# COMPACT_ATOMS: atom_id res chain seq x y z
N MET A 1 -26.93 68.12 12.35
CA MET A 1 -27.80 68.93 11.48
C MET A 1 -26.89 69.74 10.56
N LYS A 2 -27.08 69.61 9.22
CA LYS A 2 -26.65 70.54 8.15
C LYS A 2 -25.14 70.53 7.74
N THR A 3 -24.79 69.91 6.60
CA THR A 3 -24.65 70.51 5.21
C THR A 3 -23.32 71.27 5.04
N THR A 4 -22.49 71.23 3.98
CA THR A 4 -22.55 70.77 2.58
C THR A 4 -21.14 70.90 1.96
N THR A 5 -20.81 69.97 1.05
CA THR A 5 -19.95 70.00 -0.16
C THR A 5 -19.28 71.33 -0.59
N THR A 6 -17.99 71.30 -1.01
CA THR A 6 -17.49 71.86 -2.30
C THR A 6 -16.10 71.30 -2.66
N ILE A 7 -15.92 71.11 -3.96
CA ILE A 7 -14.86 70.42 -4.72
C ILE A 7 -13.64 71.35 -4.98
N LEU A 8 -12.43 70.79 -5.04
CA LEU A 8 -11.43 71.30 -5.99
C LEU A 8 -10.62 70.16 -6.60
N ALA A 9 -10.76 70.04 -7.92
CA ALA A 9 -10.04 69.13 -8.79
C ALA A 9 -8.66 69.71 -9.14
N ALA A 10 -7.65 68.85 -9.19
CA ALA A 10 -6.46 69.09 -10.00
C ALA A 10 -6.00 67.74 -10.58
N SER A 11 -6.46 67.52 -11.80
CA SER A 11 -6.04 66.49 -12.73
C SER A 11 -4.57 66.63 -13.11
N LEU A 12 -3.79 65.55 -13.04
CA LEU A 12 -2.69 65.34 -13.98
C LEU A 12 -2.63 63.87 -14.37
N ALA A 13 -3.11 63.60 -15.58
CA ALA A 13 -3.01 62.32 -16.23
C ALA A 13 -1.59 62.14 -16.79
N LEU A 14 -0.94 61.05 -16.40
CA LEU A 14 0.13 60.43 -17.18
C LEU A 14 -0.31 59.00 -17.46
N ALA A 15 -0.74 58.78 -18.69
CA ALA A 15 -1.05 57.48 -19.24
C ALA A 15 0.26 56.73 -19.50
N LEU A 16 0.42 55.58 -18.85
CA LEU A 16 1.30 54.51 -19.29
C LEU A 16 0.46 53.23 -19.30
N THR A 17 -0.02 52.88 -20.48
CA THR A 17 -0.67 51.61 -20.77
C THR A 17 0.43 50.60 -21.13
N ALA A 18 0.55 49.51 -20.38
CA ALA A 18 0.78 48.16 -20.90
C ALA A 18 0.99 47.15 -19.75
N CYS A 19 -0.02 46.29 -19.58
CA CYS A 19 0.03 44.88 -19.16
C CYS A 19 1.09 44.48 -18.13
N THR A 20 0.72 44.45 -16.84
CA THR A 20 1.25 43.43 -15.93
C THR A 20 0.16 42.37 -15.76
N ASN A 21 0.36 41.27 -16.46
CA ASN A 21 -0.41 40.05 -16.25
C ASN A 21 -0.23 39.63 -14.80
N ASN A 22 -1.33 39.30 -14.14
CA ASN A 22 -1.34 38.57 -12.89
C ASN A 22 -0.75 37.18 -13.13
N ASP A 23 0.57 37.04 -13.03
CA ASP A 23 1.19 35.76 -12.74
C ASP A 23 1.06 35.47 -11.24
N THR A 24 -0.19 35.34 -10.78
CA THR A 24 -0.48 34.30 -9.80
C THR A 24 -0.14 32.99 -10.49
N LYS A 25 1.13 32.59 -10.39
CA LYS A 25 1.55 31.21 -10.54
C LYS A 25 0.85 30.45 -9.41
N THR A 26 -0.41 30.12 -9.63
CA THR A 26 -1.00 28.90 -9.11
C THR A 26 0.06 27.84 -9.35
N ALA A 27 0.73 27.44 -8.27
CA ALA A 27 1.38 26.15 -8.21
C ALA A 27 0.24 25.14 -8.35
N GLN A 28 -0.16 24.94 -9.60
CA GLN A 28 -0.88 23.79 -10.06
C GLN A 28 -0.04 22.63 -9.57
N SER A 29 -0.54 22.02 -8.50
CA SER A 29 -0.03 20.78 -7.98
C SER A 29 -0.03 19.81 -9.14
N ASN A 30 1.14 19.62 -9.74
CA ASN A 30 1.44 18.50 -10.63
C ASN A 30 1.50 17.22 -9.78
N VAL A 31 0.45 16.94 -9.01
CA VAL A 31 0.24 15.68 -8.31
C VAL A 31 -0.30 14.63 -9.30
N SER A 32 -0.57 15.01 -10.55
CA SER A 32 -1.05 14.11 -11.61
C SER A 32 0.03 13.64 -12.59
N GLU A 33 1.32 13.90 -12.35
CA GLU A 33 2.42 13.46 -13.23
C GLU A 33 3.50 12.65 -12.49
N VAL A 34 3.13 11.77 -11.55
CA VAL A 34 3.93 10.57 -11.17
C VAL A 34 3.00 9.47 -10.63
N ILE A 35 1.91 9.15 -11.32
CA ILE A 35 1.24 7.84 -11.13
C ILE A 35 1.77 6.94 -12.26
N GLU A 36 3.08 6.66 -12.24
CA GLU A 36 3.57 5.45 -12.88
C GLU A 36 3.01 4.29 -12.06
N ASN A 37 2.03 3.56 -12.60
CA ASN A 37 1.49 2.27 -12.16
C ASN A 37 2.07 1.69 -10.85
N ILE A 38 1.76 2.32 -9.70
CA ILE A 38 2.17 1.85 -8.38
C ILE A 38 1.27 0.66 -8.06
N ASN A 39 1.84 -0.53 -7.84
CA ASN A 39 1.06 -1.71 -7.49
C ASN A 39 0.44 -1.58 -6.10
N ASN A 40 -0.86 -1.25 -6.02
CA ASN A 40 -1.63 -1.26 -4.79
C ASN A 40 -2.65 -2.42 -4.75
N ASP A 41 -2.52 -3.38 -5.67
CA ASP A 41 -3.46 -4.48 -5.86
C ASP A 41 -3.14 -5.66 -4.95
N ASP A 42 -1.87 -5.86 -4.59
CA ASP A 42 -1.48 -6.98 -3.73
C ASP A 42 -0.31 -6.71 -2.78
N LEU A 43 -0.26 -7.51 -1.72
CA LEU A 43 0.83 -7.53 -0.75
C LEU A 43 1.09 -8.94 -0.25
N TYR A 44 2.37 -9.33 -0.22
CA TYR A 44 2.80 -10.65 0.24
C TYR A 44 3.75 -10.53 1.42
N GLU A 45 3.56 -11.41 2.41
CA GLU A 45 4.36 -11.44 3.62
C GLU A 45 4.91 -12.81 3.96
N VAL A 46 6.14 -12.85 4.46
CA VAL A 46 6.72 -14.03 5.09
C VAL A 46 7.31 -13.67 6.43
N HIS A 47 6.83 -14.32 7.48
CA HIS A 47 7.41 -14.25 8.82
C HIS A 47 8.42 -15.39 8.98
N ALA A 48 9.70 -15.06 9.05
CA ALA A 48 10.77 -16.03 9.19
C ALA A 48 11.96 -15.44 9.98
N GLU A 49 12.55 -16.24 10.88
CA GLU A 49 13.82 -15.92 11.55
C GLU A 49 13.83 -14.54 12.26
N GLY A 50 12.72 -14.16 12.90
CA GLY A 50 12.60 -12.86 13.58
C GLY A 50 12.51 -11.66 12.62
N ARG A 51 12.24 -11.91 11.34
CA ARG A 51 12.08 -10.92 10.28
C ARG A 51 10.69 -11.03 9.66
N LEU A 52 10.22 -9.89 9.18
CA LEU A 52 9.04 -9.78 8.33
C LEU A 52 9.50 -9.35 6.94
N TYR A 53 9.36 -10.25 5.97
CA TYR A 53 9.61 -9.94 4.57
C TYR A 53 8.32 -9.50 3.90
N VAL A 54 8.34 -8.37 3.20
CA VAL A 54 7.18 -7.77 2.54
C VAL A 54 7.49 -7.59 1.05
N PHE A 55 6.55 -7.94 0.18
CA PHE A 55 6.67 -7.85 -1.28
C PHE A 55 5.40 -7.28 -1.91
N ASP A 56 5.56 -6.38 -2.86
CA ASP A 56 4.53 -5.84 -3.75
C ASP A 56 4.67 -6.39 -5.19
N ASP A 57 5.35 -7.52 -5.35
CA ASP A 57 5.54 -8.19 -6.64
C ASP A 57 5.52 -9.71 -6.44
N LYS A 58 4.53 -10.38 -7.05
CA LYS A 58 4.35 -11.84 -6.91
C LYS A 58 5.57 -12.63 -7.39
N ALA A 59 6.26 -12.17 -8.42
CA ALA A 59 7.43 -12.87 -8.94
C ALA A 59 8.59 -12.84 -7.94
N THR A 60 8.87 -11.69 -7.35
CA THR A 60 9.88 -11.50 -6.29
C THR A 60 9.53 -12.29 -5.03
N TYR A 61 8.24 -12.31 -4.64
CA TYR A 61 7.75 -13.17 -3.56
C TYR A 61 7.99 -14.66 -3.85
N ASN A 62 7.63 -15.14 -5.04
CA ASN A 62 7.82 -16.54 -5.43
C ASN A 62 9.30 -16.93 -5.48
N GLU A 63 10.18 -16.04 -5.95
CA GLU A 63 11.62 -16.23 -5.90
C GLU A 63 12.06 -16.42 -4.45
N PHE A 64 11.64 -15.53 -3.54
CA PHE A 64 11.92 -15.65 -2.11
C PHE A 64 11.44 -17.00 -1.53
N LEU A 65 10.23 -17.47 -1.88
CA LEU A 65 9.74 -18.78 -1.41
C LEU A 65 10.59 -19.98 -1.87
N SER A 66 11.34 -19.81 -2.94
CA SER A 66 12.21 -20.86 -3.51
C SER A 66 13.62 -20.86 -2.91
N VAL A 67 14.19 -19.67 -2.62
CA VAL A 67 15.58 -19.54 -2.17
C VAL A 67 15.75 -19.08 -0.73
N GLY A 68 14.72 -18.48 -0.10
CA GLY A 68 14.79 -17.91 1.25
C GLY A 68 15.41 -16.52 1.35
N GLU A 69 15.79 -15.92 0.22
CA GLU A 69 16.41 -14.60 0.15
C GLU A 69 15.85 -13.75 -0.99
N THR A 70 16.07 -12.43 -0.92
CA THR A 70 15.73 -11.49 -1.98
C THR A 70 16.96 -10.67 -2.37
N SER A 71 17.18 -10.56 -3.68
CA SER A 71 18.38 -9.95 -4.28
C SER A 71 18.47 -8.44 -4.04
N PHE A 72 17.33 -7.74 -4.11
CA PHE A 72 17.26 -6.31 -3.86
C PHE A 72 16.29 -6.05 -2.71
N ARG A 73 16.75 -5.30 -1.71
CA ARG A 73 15.97 -5.08 -0.49
C ARG A 73 16.29 -3.77 0.20
N GLN A 74 15.29 -3.28 0.92
CA GLN A 74 15.46 -2.25 1.94
C GLN A 74 15.12 -2.86 3.30
N THR A 75 15.94 -2.58 4.30
CA THR A 75 15.86 -3.23 5.62
C THR A 75 15.70 -2.18 6.71
N PHE A 76 14.71 -2.38 7.57
CA PHE A 76 14.33 -1.48 8.66
C PHE A 76 14.32 -2.25 9.97
N ILE A 77 15.31 -2.01 10.82
CA ILE A 77 15.52 -2.74 12.08
C ILE A 77 14.55 -2.21 13.13
N GLY A 78 13.82 -3.11 13.79
CA GLY A 78 12.88 -2.75 14.86
C GLY A 78 11.55 -2.15 14.39
N SER A 79 11.29 -2.16 13.08
CA SER A 79 10.09 -1.53 12.49
C SER A 79 8.88 -2.46 12.39
N GLY A 80 9.02 -3.73 12.76
CA GLY A 80 7.89 -4.67 12.82
C GLY A 80 7.03 -4.45 14.07
N PRO A 81 5.77 -4.92 14.08
CA PRO A 81 4.84 -4.70 15.19
C PRO A 81 5.33 -5.26 16.54
N HIS A 82 6.23 -6.24 16.49
CA HIS A 82 6.86 -6.84 17.68
C HIS A 82 8.36 -6.54 17.77
N GLY A 83 8.82 -5.43 17.19
CA GLY A 83 10.25 -5.06 17.16
C GLY A 83 11.10 -5.90 16.20
N GLN A 84 10.45 -6.64 15.28
CA GLN A 84 11.11 -7.42 14.25
C GLN A 84 11.80 -6.51 13.22
N THR A 85 12.78 -7.07 12.51
CA THR A 85 13.32 -6.39 11.32
C THR A 85 12.34 -6.57 10.16
N VAL A 86 11.97 -5.47 9.50
CA VAL A 86 11.15 -5.50 8.28
C VAL A 86 12.07 -5.41 7.07
N VAL A 87 11.88 -6.29 6.09
CA VAL A 87 12.65 -6.35 4.86
C VAL A 87 11.68 -6.22 3.69
N PHE A 88 11.77 -5.13 2.94
CA PHE A 88 11.02 -4.95 1.70
C PHE A 88 11.84 -5.53 0.56
N GLY A 89 11.37 -6.64 -0.02
CA GLY A 89 11.95 -7.21 -1.24
C GLY A 89 11.52 -6.39 -2.46
N MET A 90 12.44 -6.18 -3.39
CA MET A 90 12.24 -5.28 -4.53
C MET A 90 12.64 -5.94 -5.83
N THR A 91 12.03 -5.49 -6.92
CA THR A 91 12.49 -5.85 -8.26
C THR A 91 13.82 -5.16 -8.60
N SER A 92 14.48 -5.64 -9.66
CA SER A 92 15.69 -4.99 -10.19
C SER A 92 15.46 -3.57 -10.69
N LYS A 93 14.22 -3.23 -11.10
CA LYS A 93 13.83 -1.89 -11.55
C LYS A 93 13.73 -0.92 -10.37
N ASP A 94 13.37 -1.43 -9.20
CA ASP A 94 13.12 -0.62 -8.01
C ASP A 94 14.34 -0.48 -7.10
N LYS A 95 15.44 -1.20 -7.38
CA LYS A 95 16.64 -1.23 -6.52
C LYS A 95 17.29 0.12 -6.19
N LYS A 96 17.03 1.16 -6.98
CA LYS A 96 17.53 2.53 -6.76
C LYS A 96 16.46 3.50 -6.25
N LYS A 97 15.20 3.06 -6.18
CA LYS A 97 14.09 3.89 -5.71
C LYS A 97 14.24 4.14 -4.21
N HIS A 98 13.83 5.32 -3.78
CA HIS A 98 13.69 5.63 -2.36
C HIS A 98 12.52 4.82 -1.78
N PHE A 99 12.55 4.50 -0.48
CA PHE A 99 11.50 3.68 0.15
C PHE A 99 10.09 4.23 -0.05
N SER A 100 9.95 5.56 -0.07
CA SER A 100 8.67 6.25 -0.28
C SER A 100 8.08 6.03 -1.68
N GLN A 101 8.86 5.47 -2.60
CA GLN A 101 8.44 5.13 -3.97
C GLN A 101 8.19 3.63 -4.16
N ILE A 102 8.29 2.82 -3.10
CA ILE A 102 8.03 1.38 -3.11
C ILE A 102 6.59 1.15 -2.66
N ALA A 103 5.77 0.44 -3.44
CA ALA A 103 4.36 0.30 -3.14
C ALA A 103 4.15 -0.54 -1.88
N GLY A 104 4.90 -1.63 -1.73
CA GLY A 104 4.86 -2.51 -0.56
C GLY A 104 5.22 -1.79 0.74
N TYR A 105 6.18 -0.85 0.68
CA TYR A 105 6.49 0.02 1.83
C TYR A 105 5.28 0.88 2.21
N ASN A 106 4.65 1.51 1.22
CA ASN A 106 3.55 2.44 1.48
C ASN A 106 2.24 1.73 1.86
N LEU A 107 1.93 0.57 1.28
CA LEU A 107 0.82 -0.29 1.68
C LEU A 107 0.99 -0.75 3.13
N TYR A 108 2.19 -1.25 3.47
CA TYR A 108 2.50 -1.72 4.81
C TYR A 108 2.31 -0.63 5.88
N HIS A 109 2.76 0.60 5.58
CA HIS A 109 2.63 1.74 6.49
C HIS A 109 1.29 2.49 6.40
N GLY A 110 0.41 2.10 5.47
CA GLY A 110 -0.89 2.74 5.26
C GLY A 110 -0.81 4.14 4.62
N THR A 111 0.32 4.49 3.99
CA THR A 111 0.47 5.75 3.24
C THR A 111 -0.01 5.64 1.80
N LEU A 112 -0.28 4.42 1.32
CA LEU A 112 -0.92 4.13 0.04
C LEU A 112 -2.18 3.28 0.31
N PRO A 113 -3.38 3.74 -0.12
CA PRO A 113 -4.59 2.93 -0.01
C PRO A 113 -4.50 1.71 -0.94
N ALA A 114 -4.97 0.57 -0.43
CA ALA A 114 -5.13 -0.65 -1.23
C ALA A 114 -6.22 -0.48 -2.30
N ALA A 115 -6.11 -1.23 -3.40
CA ALA A 115 -7.12 -1.31 -4.43
C ALA A 115 -8.44 -1.89 -3.89
N ALA A 116 -9.54 -1.67 -4.63
CA ALA A 116 -10.86 -2.16 -4.22
C ALA A 116 -10.95 -3.71 -4.21
N ASP A 117 -10.18 -4.35 -5.07
CA ASP A 117 -10.05 -5.80 -5.26
C ASP A 117 -8.72 -6.33 -4.72
N PHE A 118 -8.20 -5.70 -3.66
CA PHE A 118 -6.94 -6.05 -3.03
C PHE A 118 -6.82 -7.54 -2.67
N TYR A 119 -5.63 -8.10 -2.88
CA TYR A 119 -5.26 -9.45 -2.47
C TYR A 119 -4.05 -9.43 -1.52
N GLY A 120 -4.21 -10.05 -0.35
CA GLY A 120 -3.11 -10.27 0.58
C GLY A 120 -2.79 -11.75 0.78
N GLU A 121 -1.52 -12.09 0.95
CA GLU A 121 -1.07 -13.42 1.38
C GLU A 121 0.05 -13.28 2.42
N ALA A 122 -0.09 -13.91 3.59
CA ALA A 122 0.94 -13.91 4.62
C ALA A 122 1.28 -15.34 5.07
N ARG A 123 2.57 -15.66 5.11
CA ARG A 123 3.07 -16.93 5.66
C ARG A 123 3.52 -16.72 7.10
N LEU A 124 2.78 -17.31 8.02
CA LEU A 124 2.98 -17.21 9.47
C LEU A 124 2.71 -18.56 10.12
N GLU A 125 3.62 -19.04 10.97
CA GLU A 125 3.47 -20.28 11.76
C GLU A 125 3.03 -21.52 10.92
N ASN A 126 3.68 -21.75 9.78
CA ASN A 126 3.36 -22.85 8.84
C ASN A 126 1.94 -22.80 8.24
N ARG A 127 1.30 -21.63 8.28
CA ARG A 127 0.00 -21.37 7.65
C ARG A 127 0.14 -20.30 6.59
N ILE A 128 -0.77 -20.35 5.63
CA ILE A 128 -0.95 -19.30 4.64
C ILE A 128 -2.23 -18.57 4.98
N TYR A 129 -2.12 -17.33 5.43
CA TYR A 129 -3.27 -16.45 5.61
C TYR A 129 -3.55 -15.72 4.30
N VAL A 130 -4.83 -15.65 3.91
CA VAL A 130 -5.29 -15.03 2.67
C VAL A 130 -6.33 -13.96 3.01
N PHE A 131 -6.17 -12.79 2.40
CA PHE A 131 -6.91 -11.57 2.73
C PHE A 131 -7.51 -10.94 1.47
N ASP A 132 -8.72 -10.40 1.60
CA ASP A 132 -9.33 -9.46 0.64
C ASP A 132 -9.29 -8.01 1.17
N SER A 133 -8.57 -7.78 2.27
CA SER A 133 -8.51 -6.50 2.99
C SER A 133 -7.13 -6.27 3.59
N ILE A 134 -6.54 -5.11 3.29
CA ILE A 134 -5.24 -4.69 3.86
C ILE A 134 -5.33 -4.47 5.38
N ASP A 135 -6.49 -4.04 5.88
CA ASP A 135 -6.72 -3.81 7.30
C ASP A 135 -6.74 -5.13 8.08
N ASP A 136 -7.36 -6.17 7.51
CA ASP A 136 -7.36 -7.50 8.11
C ASP A 136 -5.95 -8.12 8.08
N MET A 137 -5.19 -7.90 7.01
CA MET A 137 -3.79 -8.31 6.92
C MET A 137 -2.94 -7.65 8.01
N LYS A 138 -3.10 -6.34 8.20
CA LYS A 138 -2.44 -5.60 9.28
C LYS A 138 -2.84 -6.12 10.66
N ALA A 139 -4.13 -6.36 10.89
CA ALA A 139 -4.61 -6.87 12.17
C ALA A 139 -4.02 -8.26 12.49
N VAL A 140 -3.99 -9.17 11.51
CA VAL A 140 -3.36 -10.49 11.69
C VAL A 140 -1.86 -10.38 11.90
N ARG A 141 -1.18 -9.46 11.22
CA ARG A 141 0.26 -9.20 11.42
C ARG A 141 0.58 -8.72 12.84
N GLU A 142 -0.28 -7.89 13.42
CA GLU A 142 -0.13 -7.35 14.78
C GLU A 142 -0.52 -8.34 15.88
N VAL A 143 -1.48 -9.22 15.62
CA VAL A 143 -2.03 -10.16 16.62
C VAL A 143 -1.38 -11.53 16.52
N GLY A 144 -0.94 -11.93 15.33
CA GLY A 144 -0.43 -13.26 15.01
C GLY A 144 -1.51 -14.26 14.58
N GLU A 145 -2.79 -13.90 14.63
CA GLU A 145 -3.88 -14.78 14.20
C GLU A 145 -5.14 -14.03 13.73
N ALA A 146 -5.94 -14.69 12.90
CA ALA A 146 -7.25 -14.22 12.47
C ALA A 146 -8.35 -14.64 13.46
N SER A 147 -9.10 -13.66 13.97
CA SER A 147 -10.21 -13.91 14.91
C SER A 147 -11.39 -14.63 14.25
N LEU A 148 -11.72 -14.26 13.02
CA LEU A 148 -12.75 -14.87 12.19
C LEU A 148 -12.08 -15.41 10.93
N ARG A 149 -12.33 -16.69 10.61
CA ARG A 149 -11.62 -17.39 9.55
C ARG A 149 -12.41 -18.57 8.99
N TYR A 150 -12.21 -18.84 7.70
CA TYR A 150 -12.47 -20.14 7.09
C TYR A 150 -11.13 -20.85 6.91
N THR A 151 -10.99 -22.06 7.45
CA THR A 151 -9.73 -22.82 7.41
C THR A 151 -9.88 -24.01 6.48
N ASP A 152 -8.93 -24.16 5.56
CA ASP A 152 -8.83 -25.28 4.63
C ASP A 152 -7.50 -26.00 4.84
N ILE A 153 -7.55 -27.23 5.33
CA ILE A 153 -6.38 -27.96 5.81
C ILE A 153 -5.78 -28.75 4.64
N GLY A 154 -4.48 -28.56 4.40
CA GLY A 154 -3.77 -29.29 3.35
C GLY A 154 -3.99 -28.74 1.94
N SER A 155 -4.63 -27.58 1.81
CA SER A 155 -4.90 -26.95 0.51
C SER A 155 -3.80 -26.00 0.04
N GLY A 156 -2.72 -25.82 0.80
CA GLY A 156 -1.56 -25.04 0.39
C GLY A 156 -0.68 -25.76 -0.64
N PRO A 157 0.19 -25.04 -1.40
CA PRO A 157 1.04 -25.62 -2.44
C PRO A 157 2.00 -26.73 -1.95
N LYS A 158 2.36 -26.72 -0.66
CA LYS A 158 3.19 -27.74 0.00
C LYS A 158 2.38 -28.53 1.05
N GLY A 159 1.04 -28.53 0.93
CA GLY A 159 0.13 -29.13 1.91
C GLY A 159 -0.05 -28.31 3.18
N GLU A 160 0.25 -27.00 3.14
CA GLU A 160 0.01 -26.12 4.29
C GLU A 160 -1.50 -25.95 4.57
N THR A 161 -1.82 -25.52 5.79
CA THR A 161 -3.16 -25.03 6.10
C THR A 161 -3.32 -23.62 5.55
N VAL A 162 -4.41 -23.40 4.81
CA VAL A 162 -4.79 -22.08 4.29
C VAL A 162 -5.92 -21.50 5.14
N VAL A 163 -5.72 -20.28 5.60
CA VAL A 163 -6.64 -19.55 6.47
C VAL A 163 -7.15 -18.33 5.72
N TYR A 164 -8.39 -18.39 5.29
CA TYR A 164 -9.08 -17.25 4.66
C TYR A 164 -9.66 -16.38 5.76
N VAL A 165 -9.19 -15.13 5.84
CA VAL A 165 -9.60 -14.21 6.89
C VAL A 165 -10.98 -13.65 6.60
N LEU A 166 -11.84 -13.64 7.62
CA LEU A 166 -13.22 -13.20 7.53
C LEU A 166 -13.46 -12.00 8.46
N ARG A 167 -14.59 -11.35 8.24
CA ARG A 167 -15.11 -10.20 8.99
C ARG A 167 -16.51 -10.49 9.51
N SER A 168 -17.02 -9.63 10.38
CA SER A 168 -18.28 -9.88 11.08
C SER A 168 -19.50 -10.06 10.16
N ASP A 169 -19.47 -9.44 9.00
CA ASP A 169 -20.49 -9.47 7.95
C ASP A 169 -20.43 -10.73 7.08
N ASN A 170 -19.25 -11.33 6.88
CA ASN A 170 -19.07 -12.53 6.05
C ASN A 170 -18.68 -13.80 6.83
N LYS A 171 -18.57 -13.76 8.17
CA LYS A 171 -18.13 -14.89 9.04
C LYS A 171 -18.88 -16.21 8.93
N LYS A 172 -20.06 -16.22 8.31
CA LYS A 172 -20.89 -17.42 8.09
C LYS A 172 -20.88 -17.90 6.63
N VAL A 173 -20.16 -17.19 5.75
CA VAL A 173 -20.14 -17.41 4.31
C VAL A 173 -18.79 -17.99 3.94
N LYS A 174 -18.79 -19.09 3.19
CA LYS A 174 -17.55 -19.63 2.62
C LYS A 174 -16.99 -18.62 1.60
N PRO A 175 -15.73 -18.17 1.70
CA PRO A 175 -15.18 -17.13 0.84
C PRO A 175 -14.74 -17.70 -0.52
N VAL A 176 -15.71 -18.14 -1.33
CA VAL A 176 -15.45 -18.86 -2.59
C VAL A 176 -14.55 -18.09 -3.54
N ALA A 177 -14.81 -16.79 -3.75
CA ALA A 177 -13.99 -15.95 -4.63
C ALA A 177 -12.52 -15.84 -4.17
N LEU A 178 -12.29 -15.69 -2.86
CA LEU A 178 -10.94 -15.61 -2.30
C LEU A 178 -10.20 -16.94 -2.38
N ILE A 179 -10.91 -18.07 -2.22
CA ILE A 179 -10.37 -19.41 -2.44
C ILE A 179 -9.92 -19.59 -3.90
N GLU A 180 -10.75 -19.19 -4.85
CA GLU A 180 -10.45 -19.29 -6.28
C GLU A 180 -9.26 -18.40 -6.67
N GLU A 181 -9.19 -17.17 -6.16
CA GLU A 181 -8.08 -16.27 -6.43
C GLU A 181 -6.76 -16.79 -5.82
N PHE A 182 -6.80 -17.33 -4.60
CA PHE A 182 -5.64 -18.00 -3.98
C PHE A 182 -5.12 -19.15 -4.85
N LYS A 183 -6.03 -20.01 -5.31
CA LYS A 183 -5.71 -21.17 -6.16
C LYS A 183 -5.06 -20.75 -7.47
N LYS A 184 -5.66 -19.76 -8.15
CA LYS A 184 -5.14 -19.17 -9.38
C LYS A 184 -3.72 -18.59 -9.17
N ARG A 185 -3.50 -17.82 -8.11
CA ARG A 185 -2.18 -17.20 -7.82
C ARG A 185 -1.09 -18.20 -7.43
N ASN A 186 -1.48 -19.40 -7.01
CA ASN A 186 -0.56 -20.43 -6.54
C ASN A 186 -0.54 -21.70 -7.43
N ASN A 187 -1.24 -21.67 -8.57
CA ASN A 187 -1.30 -22.75 -9.57
C ASN A 187 -1.75 -24.11 -9.00
N ILE A 188 -2.83 -24.12 -8.20
CA ILE A 188 -3.40 -25.31 -7.55
C ILE A 188 -4.93 -25.40 -7.71
#